data_AF-A0A1Y4GC45-F1
#
_entry.id   AF-A0A1Y4GC45-F1
#
_cell.length_a   1.000
_cell.length_b   1.000
_cell.length_c   1.000
_cell.angle_alpha   90.00
_cell.angle_beta   90.00
_cell.angle_gamma   90.00
#
_symmetry.space_group_name_H-M   'P 1'
#
loop_
_entity.id
_entity.type
_entity.pdbx_description
1 polymer ?
#
loop_
_entity_poly.entity_id
_entity_poly.type
_entity_poly.pdbx_seq_one_letter_code
_entity_poly.pdbx_strand_id
1 'polypeptide(L)' 'MIYMDLEKIYRERDIPNKYILTLVIAARARQLSERRDLSGDEKYISMAVDDVTNGRIAYRIVDPLPKQENEPAA' A
#
# COMPACT_ATOMS: atom_id res chain seq x y z
N MET A 1 -18.48 -7.13 -5.76
CA MET A 1 -17.26 -7.26 -6.57
C MET A 1 -16.79 -5.87 -6.90
N ILE A 2 -15.53 -5.53 -6.61
CA ILE A 2 -14.99 -4.19 -6.92
C ILE A 2 -14.70 -4.17 -8.42
N TYR A 3 -15.41 -3.33 -9.18
CA TYR A 3 -15.11 -3.07 -10.58
C TYR A 3 -14.29 -1.78 -10.66
N MET A 4 -13.06 -1.87 -11.15
CA MET A 4 -12.17 -0.72 -11.25
C MET A 4 -11.32 -0.75 -12.50
N ASP A 5 -11.14 0.45 -13.05
CA ASP A 5 -10.21 0.70 -14.14
C ASP A 5 -8.79 0.82 -13.57
N LEU A 6 -8.11 -0.32 -13.48
CA LEU A 6 -6.74 -0.39 -12.99
C LEU A 6 -5.77 0.39 -13.90
N GLU A 7 -6.06 0.45 -15.20
CA GLU A 7 -5.21 1.18 -16.16
C GLU A 7 -5.23 2.67 -15.91
N LYS A 8 -6.40 3.22 -15.66
CA LYS A 8 -6.54 4.61 -15.25
C LYS A 8 -5.82 4.90 -13.95
N ILE A 9 -6.02 4.06 -12.92
CA ILE A 9 -5.47 4.31 -11.58
C ILE A 9 -3.95 4.32 -11.57
N TYR A 10 -3.27 3.32 -12.13
CA TYR A 10 -1.80 3.29 -12.05
C TYR A 10 -1.17 4.43 -12.87
N ARG A 11 -1.80 4.87 -13.96
CA ARG A 11 -1.31 6.02 -14.77
C ARG A 11 -1.48 7.34 -14.05
N GLU A 12 -2.65 7.60 -13.47
CA GLU A 12 -2.93 8.87 -12.77
C GLU A 12 -2.15 9.02 -11.46
N ARG A 13 -1.72 7.90 -10.86
CA ARG A 13 -1.01 7.87 -9.58
C ARG A 13 0.49 7.68 -9.71
N ASP A 14 1.03 7.76 -10.93
CA ASP A 14 2.46 7.58 -11.21
C ASP A 14 3.00 6.23 -10.68
N ILE A 15 2.19 5.18 -10.80
CA ILE A 15 2.53 3.82 -10.41
C ILE A 15 2.98 3.05 -11.66
N PRO A 16 4.17 2.43 -11.66
CA PRO A 16 4.79 1.90 -12.88
C PRO A 16 3.94 0.90 -13.67
N ASN A 17 3.17 0.07 -12.97
CA ASN A 17 2.30 -0.92 -13.58
C ASN A 17 1.27 -1.46 -12.57
N LYS A 18 0.30 -2.21 -13.09
CA LYS A 18 -0.76 -2.85 -12.28
C LYS A 18 -0.25 -3.79 -11.19
N TYR A 19 0.93 -4.39 -11.34
CA TYR A 19 1.49 -5.30 -10.33
C TYR A 19 2.02 -4.52 -9.13
N ILE A 20 2.71 -3.40 -9.37
CA ILE A 20 3.12 -2.47 -8.30
C ILE A 20 1.88 -1.87 -7.62
N LEU A 21 0.84 -1.51 -8.38
CA LEU A 21 -0.44 -1.07 -7.82
C LEU A 21 -1.02 -2.11 -6.84
N THR A 22 -1.02 -3.40 -7.20
CA THR A 22 -1.45 -4.48 -6.31
C THR A 22 -0.64 -4.52 -5.03
N LEU A 23 0.69 -4.36 -5.10
CA LEU A 23 1.55 -4.34 -3.91
C LEU A 23 1.24 -3.13 -3.02
N VAL A 24 1.02 -1.96 -3.59
CA VAL A 24 0.64 -0.75 -2.84
C VAL A 24 -0.70 -0.95 -2.13
N ILE A 25 -1.71 -1.47 -2.82
CA ILE A 25 -3.03 -1.78 -2.24
C ILE A 25 -2.89 -2.79 -1.10
N ALA A 26 -2.15 -3.88 -1.31
CA ALA A 26 -1.95 -4.92 -0.30
C ALA A 26 -1.24 -4.38 0.94
N ALA A 27 -0.17 -3.59 0.76
CA ALA A 27 0.55 -2.95 1.85
C ALA A 27 -0.36 -2.01 2.65
N ARG A 28 -1.18 -1.21 1.96
CA ARG A 28 -2.12 -0.30 2.61
C ARG A 28 -3.23 -1.03 3.35
N ALA A 29 -3.81 -2.08 2.75
CA ALA A 29 -4.83 -2.89 3.38
C ALA A 29 -4.31 -3.55 4.66
N ARG A 30 -3.06 -4.04 4.64
CA ARG A 30 -2.38 -4.56 5.83
C ARG A 30 -2.26 -3.50 6.92
N GLN A 31 -1.79 -2.29 6.60
CA GLN A 31 -1.70 -1.18 7.56
C GLN A 31 -3.07 -0.84 8.18
N LEU A 32 -4.15 -0.92 7.40
CA LEU A 32 -5.50 -0.68 7.89
C LEU A 32 -5.94 -1.82 8.83
N SER A 33 -5.65 -3.08 8.49
CA SER A 33 -5.98 -4.23 9.34
C SER A 33 -5.21 -4.30 10.66
N GLU A 34 -3.99 -3.76 10.69
CA GLU A 34 -3.16 -3.75 11.90
C GLU A 34 -3.59 -2.64 12.89
N ARG A 35 -4.41 -1.67 12.44
CA ARG A 35 -5.02 -0.66 13.32
C ARG A 35 -6.24 -1.27 14.01
N ARG A 36 -6.00 -1.79 15.22
CA ARG A 36 -6.91 -2.57 16.09
C ARG A 36 -8.23 -1.90 16.52
N ASP A 37 -8.57 -0.72 15.99
CA ASP A 37 -9.68 0.12 16.45
C ASP A 37 -10.88 0.18 15.49
N LEU A 38 -10.83 -0.49 14.33
CA LEU A 38 -11.91 -0.43 13.33
C LEU A 38 -12.98 -1.50 13.59
N SER A 39 -13.80 -1.28 14.62
CA SER A 39 -15.01 -2.09 14.85
C SER A 39 -16.03 -1.92 13.72
N GLY A 40 -16.12 -2.91 12.82
CA GLY A 40 -17.24 -3.06 11.89
C GLY A 40 -16.86 -3.55 10.48
N ASP A 41 -17.72 -4.41 9.91
CA ASP A 41 -17.74 -4.99 8.55
C ASP A 41 -16.54 -4.60 7.66
N GLU A 42 -15.39 -5.22 7.94
CA GLU A 42 -14.08 -4.71 7.53
C GLU A 42 -13.78 -5.04 6.07
N LYS A 43 -13.84 -4.03 5.18
CA LYS A 43 -13.46 -4.14 3.77
C LYS A 43 -12.14 -3.44 3.49
N TYR A 44 -11.07 -3.87 4.15
CA TYR A 44 -9.74 -3.23 4.07
C TYR A 44 -9.20 -3.08 2.65
N ILE A 45 -9.46 -4.06 1.79
CA ILE A 45 -9.09 -3.97 0.38
C ILE A 45 -9.83 -2.83 -0.32
N SER A 46 -11.15 -2.69 -0.07
CA SER A 46 -11.94 -1.59 -0.65
C SER A 46 -11.46 -0.23 -0.15
N MET A 47 -11.18 -0.11 1.15
CA MET A 47 -10.65 1.12 1.74
C MET A 47 -9.26 1.49 1.21
N ALA A 48 -8.36 0.51 1.09
CA ALA A 48 -7.02 0.72 0.55
C ALA A 48 -7.09 1.16 -0.92
N VAL A 49 -7.98 0.55 -1.68
CA VAL A 49 -8.28 0.90 -3.05
C VAL A 49 -8.79 2.35 -3.16
N ASP A 50 -9.72 2.76 -2.30
CA ASP A 50 -10.21 4.15 -2.26
C ASP A 50 -9.10 5.13 -1.87
N ASP A 51 -8.27 4.78 -0.90
CA ASP A 51 -7.13 5.59 -0.47
C ASP A 51 -6.16 5.84 -1.63
N VAL A 52 -5.80 4.79 -2.38
CA VAL A 52 -4.92 4.91 -3.56
C VAL A 52 -5.61 5.69 -4.68
N THR A 53 -6.88 5.38 -4.97
CA THR A 53 -7.64 6.02 -6.04
C THR A 53 -7.82 7.51 -5.79
N ASN A 54 -7.94 7.94 -4.54
CA ASN A 54 -8.06 9.36 -4.16
C ASN A 54 -6.70 10.05 -3.94
N GLY A 55 -5.57 9.33 -4.06
CA GLY A 55 -4.24 9.89 -3.84
C GLY A 55 -3.91 10.17 -2.37
N ARG A 56 -4.64 9.55 -1.43
CA ARG A 56 -4.32 9.60 0.01
C ARG A 56 -3.04 8.83 0.34
N ILE A 57 -2.62 7.93 -0.55
CA ILE A 57 -1.39 7.15 -0.47
C ILE A 57 -0.56 7.41 -1.72
N ALA A 58 0.73 7.71 -1.53
CA ALA A 58 1.69 7.87 -2.60
C ALA A 58 2.58 6.62 -2.71
N TYR A 59 2.83 6.16 -3.93
CA TYR A 59 3.86 5.17 -4.20
C TYR A 59 5.25 5.83 -4.09
N ARG A 60 6.12 5.25 -3.27
CA ARG A 60 7.54 5.62 -3.18
C ARG A 60 8.36 4.36 -3.06
N ILE A 61 9.44 4.29 -3.83
CA ILE A 61 10.49 3.30 -3.63
C ILE A 61 11.25 3.72 -2.39
N VAL A 62 11.18 2.91 -1.34
CA VAL A 62 12.03 3.07 -0.17
C VAL A 62 13.16 2.09 -0.36
N ASP A 63 14.35 2.58 -0.64
CA ASP A 63 15.54 1.73 -0.61
C ASP A 63 15.66 1.15 0.80
N PRO A 64 15.84 -0.18 0.95
CA PRO A 64 16.02 -0.75 2.26
C PRO A 64 17.24 -0.08 2.90
N LEU A 65 17.03 0.47 4.10
CA LEU A 65 18.10 1.03 4.93
C LEU A 65 19.27 0.02 4.96
N PRO A 66 20.52 0.47 4.82
CA PRO A 66 21.67 -0.43 4.94
C PRO A 66 21.56 -1.18 6.26
N LYS A 67 21.66 -2.51 6.21
CA LYS A 67 21.70 -3.35 7.40
C LYS A 67 22.82 -2.81 8.29
N GLN A 68 22.49 -2.33 9.48
CA GLN A 68 23.51 -2.09 10.50
C GLN A 68 24.14 -3.45 10.81
N GLU A 69 25.37 -3.64 10.36
CA GLU A 69 26.22 -4.69 10.90
C GLU A 69 26.39 -4.40 12.39
N ASN A 70 25.75 -5.21 13.23
CA ASN A 70 26.04 -5.19 14.65
C ASN A 70 27.48 -5.67 14.83
N GLU A 71 28.43 -4.74 14.95
CA GLU A 71 29.77 -5.05 15.42
C GLU A 71 29.64 -5.74 16.80
N PRO A 72 30.25 -6.93 17.00
CA PRO A 72 30.24 -7.55 18.31
C PRO A 72 31.06 -6.68 19.26
N ALA A 73 30.44 -6.28 20.38
CA ALA A 73 31.11 -5.58 21.46
C ALA A 73 32.34 -6.39 21.90
N ALA A 74 33.52 -5.77 21.81
CA ALA A 74 34.79 -6.29 22.27
C ALA A 74 34.90 -6.29 23.80
#